data_AF-A0A918VFQ6-F1
#
_entry.id   AF-A0A918VFQ6-F1
#
_cell.length_a   1.000
_cell.length_b   1.000
_cell.length_c   1.000
_cell.angle_alpha   90.00
_cell.angle_beta   90.00
_cell.angle_gamma   90.00
#
_symmetry.space_group_name_H-M   'P 1'
#
loop_
_entity.id
_entity.type
_entity.pdbx_description
1 polymer ?
#
loop_
_entity_poly.entity_id
_entity_poly.type
_entity_poly.pdbx_seq_one_letter_code
_entity_poly.pdbx_strand_id
1 'polypeptide(L)'
;MSIRFTAKARRGLVALTVATGLALGVAGCGDGGGGGDDKKQEASASASRSDGSAPSTQEGSDESLAELRGEDGLMLRITSATRDSGGFVTVNGELKNDGDQSVRVSVRTAGDETEIIRHGSSLGGATFVDSAGKKRYYVLRDTDGRPLTTTNLPRIKAGASIPVFMQFPAPPPDTTEVTFELPTFSSATLKISG
;
A
#
# COMPACT_ATOMS: atom_id res chain seq x y z
N MET A 1 -34.16 19.91 -31.55
CA MET A 1 -33.15 20.92 -31.89
C MET A 1 -31.78 20.32 -31.66
N SER A 2 -31.03 20.08 -32.75
CA SER A 2 -29.68 19.51 -32.76
C SER A 2 -28.65 20.63 -32.65
N ILE A 3 -27.71 20.54 -31.71
CA ILE A 3 -26.59 21.49 -31.62
C ILE A 3 -25.30 20.70 -31.82
N ARG A 4 -24.62 21.05 -32.91
CA ARG A 4 -23.44 20.37 -33.45
C ARG A 4 -22.19 20.84 -32.71
N PHE A 5 -21.29 19.91 -32.43
CA PHE A 5 -19.93 20.17 -31.98
C PHE A 5 -19.10 20.85 -33.07
N THR A 6 -18.45 21.97 -32.75
CA THR A 6 -17.43 22.59 -33.60
C THR A 6 -16.05 22.35 -32.98
N ALA A 7 -15.26 21.55 -33.68
CA ALA A 7 -13.83 21.39 -33.45
C ALA A 7 -13.08 22.68 -33.84
N LYS A 8 -12.07 23.07 -33.06
CA LYS A 8 -11.02 23.97 -33.55
C LYS A 8 -9.66 23.55 -32.99
N ALA A 9 -8.88 22.97 -33.89
CA ALA A 9 -7.50 22.60 -33.71
C ALA A 9 -6.63 23.80 -33.32
N ARG A 10 -5.70 23.61 -32.38
CA ARG A 10 -4.52 24.45 -32.22
C ARG A 10 -3.28 23.59 -32.35
N ARG A 11 -2.65 23.65 -33.53
CA ARG A 11 -1.25 23.32 -33.74
C ARG A 11 -0.46 24.60 -33.43
N GLY A 12 0.40 24.56 -32.43
CA GLY A 12 1.38 25.61 -32.14
C GLY A 12 2.75 24.95 -32.03
N LEU A 13 3.54 25.10 -33.10
CA LEU A 13 4.94 24.70 -33.18
C LEU A 13 5.77 25.81 -32.52
N VAL A 14 6.58 25.48 -31.51
CA VAL A 14 7.68 26.34 -31.06
C VAL A 14 8.91 25.46 -30.87
N ALA A 15 9.88 25.64 -31.78
CA ALA A 15 11.24 25.15 -31.63
C ALA A 15 12.07 26.22 -30.91
N LEU A 16 12.87 25.81 -29.92
CA LEU A 16 14.04 26.58 -29.52
C LEU A 16 15.17 25.61 -29.15
N THR A 17 16.34 25.86 -29.73
CA THR A 17 17.55 25.04 -29.73
C THR A 17 18.54 25.43 -28.63
N VAL A 18 19.16 24.40 -28.03
CA VAL A 18 20.60 24.22 -27.68
C VAL A 18 21.27 25.19 -26.69
N ALA A 19 21.86 24.61 -25.62
CA ALA A 19 23.27 24.82 -25.26
C ALA A 19 23.79 23.73 -24.29
N THR A 20 24.95 23.18 -24.64
CA THR A 20 25.79 22.19 -23.95
C THR A 20 26.46 22.71 -22.67
N GLY A 21 26.75 21.79 -21.74
CA GLY A 21 27.70 22.02 -20.64
C GLY A 21 28.24 20.70 -20.08
N LEU A 22 29.22 20.09 -20.76
CA LEU A 22 30.10 19.07 -20.19
C LEU A 22 31.36 19.78 -19.64
N ALA A 23 31.71 19.51 -18.39
CA ALA A 23 33.03 19.86 -17.84
C ALA A 23 33.59 18.68 -17.02
N LEU A 24 34.86 18.41 -17.31
CA LEU A 24 35.83 17.43 -16.79
C LEU A 24 36.05 17.64 -15.27
N GLY A 25 36.48 16.72 -14.41
CA GLY A 25 37.39 15.58 -14.50
C GLY A 25 38.37 15.71 -13.32
N VAL A 26 38.63 14.65 -12.54
CA VAL A 26 39.84 14.53 -11.70
C VAL A 26 40.39 13.11 -11.77
N ALA A 27 41.71 13.07 -11.91
CA ALA A 27 42.54 11.90 -12.07
C ALA A 27 42.70 11.12 -10.76
N GLY A 28 42.97 9.82 -10.91
CA GLY A 28 43.43 8.92 -9.86
C GLY A 28 44.06 7.68 -10.48
N CYS A 29 45.21 7.86 -11.12
CA CYS A 29 46.11 6.78 -11.51
C CYS A 29 47.10 6.58 -10.36
N GLY A 30 47.12 5.38 -9.79
CA GLY A 30 48.08 4.95 -8.78
C GLY A 30 48.54 3.54 -9.13
N ASP A 31 49.64 3.50 -9.88
CA ASP A 31 50.47 2.35 -10.24
C ASP A 31 51.12 1.71 -8.99
N GLY A 32 51.45 0.41 -9.08
CA GLY A 32 52.29 -0.24 -8.06
C GLY A 32 52.11 -1.75 -7.96
N GLY A 33 52.82 -2.50 -8.82
CA GLY A 33 53.02 -3.94 -8.65
C GLY A 33 53.93 -4.29 -7.47
N GLY A 34 53.86 -5.53 -7.01
CA GLY A 34 54.80 -6.09 -6.03
C GLY A 34 54.31 -7.41 -5.44
N GLY A 35 54.92 -8.52 -5.85
CA GLY A 35 54.69 -9.83 -5.27
C GLY A 35 55.34 -10.02 -3.90
N GLY A 36 55.02 -11.13 -3.26
CA GLY A 36 55.72 -11.61 -2.07
C GLY A 36 54.84 -12.47 -1.18
N ASP A 37 55.11 -13.78 -1.21
CA ASP A 37 54.77 -14.76 -0.17
C ASP A 37 54.94 -14.22 1.26
N ASP A 38 54.06 -14.61 2.18
CA ASP A 38 54.47 -15.41 3.34
C ASP A 38 53.35 -15.69 4.35
N LYS A 39 53.46 -16.90 4.91
CA LYS A 39 53.16 -17.29 6.30
C LYS A 39 51.70 -17.51 6.72
N LYS A 40 51.35 -18.78 6.56
CA LYS A 40 50.77 -19.65 7.61
C LYS A 40 51.20 -19.23 9.02
N GLN A 41 50.22 -18.88 9.87
CA GLN A 41 50.34 -18.97 11.33
C GLN A 41 49.09 -19.65 11.88
N GLU A 42 49.27 -20.90 12.30
CA GLU A 42 48.44 -21.53 13.32
C GLU A 42 48.81 -20.94 14.69
N ALA A 43 47.82 -20.52 15.47
CA ALA A 43 47.86 -20.57 16.92
C ALA A 43 46.43 -20.67 17.47
N SER A 44 46.15 -21.80 18.09
CA SER A 44 44.90 -22.16 18.76
C SER A 44 44.56 -21.23 19.93
N ALA A 45 43.26 -20.96 20.10
CA ALA A 45 42.68 -20.71 21.41
C ALA A 45 41.25 -21.26 21.44
N SER A 46 41.01 -22.18 22.39
CA SER A 46 39.72 -22.82 22.67
C SER A 46 38.82 -21.94 23.54
N ALA A 47 37.50 -22.19 23.41
CA ALA A 47 36.37 -21.81 24.26
C ALA A 47 35.98 -20.31 24.26
N SER A 48 34.74 -19.94 23.92
CA SER A 48 33.53 -20.22 24.71
C SER A 48 32.27 -20.05 23.87
N ARG A 49 31.19 -20.68 24.32
CA ARG A 49 29.89 -20.80 23.65
C ARG A 49 29.17 -19.45 23.43
N SER A 50 28.61 -19.35 22.23
CA SER A 50 27.28 -18.84 21.87
C SER A 50 26.60 -17.84 22.82
N ASP A 51 26.48 -16.59 22.37
CA ASP A 51 25.25 -15.81 22.62
C ASP A 51 24.90 -15.07 21.32
N GLY A 52 23.83 -15.54 20.69
CA GLY A 52 23.38 -15.07 19.40
C GLY A 52 22.51 -13.84 19.56
N SER A 53 22.94 -12.72 18.96
CA SER A 53 22.02 -11.63 18.65
C SER A 53 21.04 -12.10 17.58
N ALA A 54 19.88 -12.59 18.02
CA ALA A 54 18.74 -12.79 17.16
C ALA A 54 18.17 -11.40 16.78
N PRO A 55 17.82 -11.15 15.51
CA PRO A 55 17.06 -9.98 15.13
C PRO A 55 15.68 -10.05 15.78
N SER A 56 15.23 -8.91 16.32
CA SER A 56 13.91 -8.73 16.93
C SER A 56 12.83 -9.30 16.01
N THR A 57 12.21 -10.40 16.44
CA THR A 57 10.99 -10.88 15.81
C THR A 57 9.92 -9.90 16.22
N GLN A 58 9.39 -9.15 15.26
CA GLN A 58 8.21 -8.32 15.46
C GLN A 58 7.08 -9.26 15.89
N GLU A 59 6.81 -9.30 17.20
CA GLU A 59 5.61 -9.90 17.76
C GLU A 59 4.41 -9.04 17.32
N GLY A 60 3.99 -9.21 16.07
CA GLY A 60 2.64 -8.90 15.68
C GLY A 60 1.77 -10.02 16.23
N SER A 61 0.96 -9.75 17.25
CA SER A 61 -0.11 -10.64 17.62
C SER A 61 -0.93 -10.97 16.36
N ASP A 62 -0.96 -12.24 15.97
CA ASP A 62 -1.74 -12.80 14.86
C ASP A 62 -3.28 -12.71 15.09
N GLU A 63 -3.72 -11.74 15.90
CA GLU A 63 -5.13 -11.52 16.21
C GLU A 63 -5.72 -10.60 15.14
N SER A 64 -6.49 -11.19 14.22
CA SER A 64 -7.27 -10.42 13.25
C SER A 64 -8.35 -9.62 13.98
N LEU A 65 -8.41 -8.31 13.74
CA LEU A 65 -9.41 -7.40 14.31
C LEU A 65 -10.82 -7.70 13.79
N ALA A 66 -10.93 -8.07 12.52
CA ALA A 66 -12.21 -8.45 11.92
C ALA A 66 -12.00 -9.28 10.65
N GLU A 67 -13.05 -10.01 10.27
CA GLU A 67 -13.15 -10.73 9.00
C GLU A 67 -14.42 -10.29 8.27
N LEU A 68 -14.28 -9.95 6.99
CA LEU A 68 -15.38 -9.55 6.13
C LEU A 68 -15.49 -10.53 4.96
N ARG A 69 -16.70 -11.04 4.75
CA ARG A 69 -16.97 -11.96 3.64
C ARG A 69 -17.43 -11.19 2.41
N GLY A 70 -16.78 -11.45 1.30
CA GLY A 70 -17.07 -10.88 -0.01
C GLY A 70 -17.80 -11.84 -0.93
N GLU A 71 -18.15 -11.31 -2.10
CA GLU A 71 -18.63 -12.09 -3.24
C GLU A 71 -17.56 -13.09 -3.74
N ASP A 72 -17.98 -14.14 -4.44
CA ASP A 72 -17.10 -15.13 -5.10
C ASP A 72 -16.08 -15.83 -4.18
N GLY A 73 -16.35 -15.94 -2.88
CA GLY A 73 -15.45 -16.57 -1.92
C GLY A 73 -14.26 -15.71 -1.50
N LEU A 74 -14.28 -14.41 -1.81
CA LEU A 74 -13.31 -13.46 -1.27
C LEU A 74 -13.55 -13.22 0.22
N MET A 75 -12.46 -13.04 0.96
CA MET A 75 -12.48 -12.77 2.38
C MET A 75 -11.43 -11.71 2.70
N LEU A 76 -11.84 -10.61 3.32
CA LEU A 76 -10.94 -9.58 3.79
C LEU A 76 -10.74 -9.73 5.30
N ARG A 77 -9.52 -10.08 5.71
CA ARG A 77 -9.11 -10.16 7.11
C ARG A 77 -8.38 -8.88 7.48
N ILE A 78 -8.91 -8.12 8.43
CA ILE A 78 -8.30 -6.89 8.91
C ILE A 78 -7.38 -7.24 10.08
N THR A 79 -6.11 -6.86 9.99
CA THR A 79 -5.08 -7.18 10.99
C THR A 79 -4.76 -6.00 11.88
N SER A 80 -4.88 -4.76 11.38
CA SER A 80 -4.71 -3.56 12.20
C SER A 80 -5.51 -2.38 11.66
N ALA A 81 -5.88 -1.47 12.56
CA ALA A 81 -6.46 -0.17 12.27
C ALA A 81 -5.84 0.85 13.23
N THR A 82 -4.76 1.51 12.78
CA THR A 82 -3.91 2.33 13.65
C THR A 82 -3.99 3.79 13.24
N ARG A 83 -4.28 4.67 14.20
CA ARG A 83 -4.20 6.12 14.08
C ARG A 83 -2.74 6.56 14.11
N ASP A 84 -2.40 7.44 13.18
CA ASP A 84 -1.09 8.07 13.07
C ASP A 84 -1.14 9.52 13.57
N SER A 85 -0.01 10.01 14.05
CA SER A 85 0.21 11.41 14.43
C SER A 85 -0.08 12.42 13.31
N GLY A 86 -0.02 12.00 12.05
CA GLY A 86 -0.33 12.80 10.87
C GLY A 86 -1.83 13.01 10.60
N GLY A 87 -2.72 12.51 11.47
CA GLY A 87 -4.16 12.75 11.36
C GLY A 87 -4.90 11.80 10.42
N PHE A 88 -4.38 10.59 10.24
CA PHE A 88 -4.98 9.53 9.44
C PHE A 88 -5.00 8.20 10.21
N VAL A 89 -5.89 7.30 9.79
CA VAL A 89 -5.93 5.91 10.26
C VAL A 89 -5.53 5.02 9.10
N THR A 90 -4.54 4.15 9.32
CA THR A 90 -4.13 3.14 8.35
C THR A 90 -4.70 1.80 8.75
N VAL A 91 -5.48 1.21 7.86
CA VAL A 91 -6.01 -0.14 7.99
C VAL A 91 -5.13 -1.07 7.17
N ASN A 92 -4.61 -2.11 7.80
CA ASN A 92 -3.90 -3.19 7.12
C ASN A 92 -4.70 -4.48 7.24
N GLY A 93 -4.56 -5.32 6.23
CA GLY A 93 -5.21 -6.61 6.20
C GLY A 93 -4.71 -7.49 5.09
N GLU A 94 -5.40 -8.60 4.91
CA GLU A 94 -5.15 -9.58 3.87
C GLU A 94 -6.45 -9.89 3.15
N LEU A 95 -6.39 -9.84 1.82
CA LEU A 95 -7.47 -10.27 0.96
C LEU A 95 -7.18 -11.70 0.49
N LYS A 96 -7.97 -12.65 0.98
CA LYS A 96 -7.88 -14.07 0.66
C LYS A 96 -8.97 -14.47 -0.32
N ASN A 97 -8.65 -15.42 -1.20
CA ASN A 97 -9.65 -16.17 -1.96
C ASN A 97 -9.82 -17.56 -1.33
N ASP A 98 -10.94 -17.77 -0.65
CA ASP A 98 -11.28 -19.04 0.01
C ASP A 98 -12.11 -19.97 -0.91
N GLY A 99 -12.38 -19.54 -2.14
CA GLY A 99 -13.03 -20.34 -3.17
C GLY A 99 -12.08 -21.33 -3.86
N ASP A 100 -12.66 -22.11 -4.77
CA ASP A 100 -11.99 -23.15 -5.55
C ASP A 100 -11.44 -22.65 -6.90
N GLN A 101 -11.90 -21.49 -7.38
CA GLN A 101 -11.49 -20.88 -8.64
C GLN A 101 -10.68 -19.59 -8.43
N SER A 102 -9.95 -19.16 -9.46
CA SER A 102 -9.21 -17.89 -9.41
C SER A 102 -10.11 -16.68 -9.66
N VAL A 103 -10.23 -15.79 -8.68
CA VAL A 103 -11.19 -14.67 -8.66
C VAL A 103 -10.49 -13.33 -8.88
N ARG A 104 -11.20 -12.37 -9.47
CA ARG A 104 -10.78 -10.96 -9.53
C ARG A 104 -11.60 -10.16 -8.56
N VAL A 105 -10.97 -9.18 -7.90
CA VAL A 105 -11.69 -8.21 -7.08
C VAL A 105 -12.65 -7.42 -7.97
N SER A 106 -13.90 -7.28 -7.53
CA SER A 106 -14.94 -6.57 -8.27
C SER A 106 -14.56 -5.10 -8.44
N VAL A 107 -14.79 -4.53 -9.61
CA VAL A 107 -14.57 -3.08 -9.83
C VAL A 107 -15.43 -2.21 -8.91
N ARG A 108 -16.52 -2.77 -8.39
CA ARG A 108 -17.41 -2.12 -7.42
C ARG A 108 -16.72 -1.80 -6.09
N THR A 109 -15.64 -2.49 -5.74
CA THR A 109 -14.87 -2.17 -4.52
C THR A 109 -14.22 -0.79 -4.55
N ALA A 110 -14.07 -0.20 -5.75
CA ALA A 110 -13.62 1.17 -5.92
C ALA A 110 -14.69 2.21 -5.53
N GLY A 111 -15.95 1.79 -5.33
CA GLY A 111 -17.09 2.68 -5.12
C GLY A 111 -17.56 3.35 -6.41
N ASP A 112 -18.41 4.37 -6.27
CA ASP A 112 -19.06 5.07 -7.39
C ASP A 112 -18.39 6.41 -7.76
N GLU A 113 -17.33 6.80 -7.03
CA GLU A 113 -16.65 8.07 -7.28
C GLU A 113 -15.82 8.01 -8.57
N THR A 114 -16.16 8.89 -9.52
CA THR A 114 -15.54 8.90 -10.85
C THR A 114 -14.02 9.07 -10.80
N GLU A 115 -13.50 9.91 -9.90
CA GLU A 115 -12.05 10.13 -9.79
C GLU A 115 -11.32 8.86 -9.34
N ILE A 116 -11.89 8.10 -8.40
CA ILE A 116 -11.31 6.84 -7.94
C ILE A 116 -11.32 5.80 -9.06
N ILE A 117 -12.45 5.64 -9.76
CA ILE A 117 -12.64 4.64 -10.82
C ILE A 117 -11.65 4.85 -11.98
N ARG A 118 -11.32 6.11 -12.31
CA ARG A 118 -10.34 6.44 -13.38
C ARG A 118 -8.95 5.87 -13.12
N HIS A 119 -8.61 5.58 -11.86
CA HIS A 119 -7.32 5.02 -11.47
C HIS A 119 -7.31 3.48 -11.40
N GLY A 120 -8.38 2.82 -11.84
CA GLY A 120 -8.46 1.38 -11.97
C GLY A 120 -9.03 0.68 -10.73
N SER A 121 -8.85 -0.64 -10.69
CA SER A 121 -9.35 -1.47 -9.58
C SER A 121 -8.64 -1.10 -8.28
N SER A 122 -9.41 -0.80 -7.24
CA SER A 122 -8.91 -0.40 -5.93
C SER A 122 -9.90 -0.77 -4.83
N LEU A 123 -9.51 -0.58 -3.58
CA LEU A 123 -10.42 -0.63 -2.43
C LEU A 123 -10.90 0.78 -2.02
N GLY A 124 -10.90 1.74 -2.96
CA GLY A 124 -11.21 3.15 -2.68
C GLY A 124 -12.65 3.41 -2.23
N GLY A 125 -13.55 2.46 -2.45
CA GLY A 125 -14.94 2.53 -1.98
C GLY A 125 -15.10 2.16 -0.51
N ALA A 126 -14.03 1.78 0.19
CA ALA A 126 -14.08 1.51 1.61
C ALA A 126 -14.45 2.76 2.41
N THR A 127 -15.19 2.59 3.49
CA THR A 127 -15.60 3.68 4.37
C THR A 127 -15.56 3.28 5.85
N PHE A 128 -15.37 4.29 6.70
CA PHE A 128 -15.69 4.18 8.12
C PHE A 128 -16.98 4.93 8.41
N VAL A 129 -17.85 4.33 9.20
CA VAL A 129 -19.06 4.95 9.74
C VAL A 129 -18.91 5.08 11.25
N ASP A 130 -18.76 6.31 11.70
CA ASP A 130 -18.88 6.69 13.10
C ASP A 130 -20.34 7.07 13.37
N SER A 131 -21.07 6.13 13.97
CA SER A 131 -22.48 6.34 14.29
C SER A 131 -22.68 7.35 15.42
N ALA A 132 -21.71 7.47 16.35
CA ALA A 132 -21.78 8.39 17.48
C ALA A 132 -21.58 9.84 17.02
N GLY A 133 -20.53 10.09 16.23
CA GLY A 133 -20.26 11.37 15.62
C GLY A 133 -21.11 11.68 14.39
N LYS A 134 -21.91 10.72 13.92
CA LYS A 134 -22.79 10.81 12.73
C LYS A 134 -22.01 11.18 11.47
N LYS A 135 -20.82 10.61 11.32
CA LYS A 135 -19.90 10.89 10.23
C LYS A 135 -19.55 9.62 9.47
N ARG A 136 -19.44 9.78 8.16
CA ARG A 136 -18.85 8.77 7.28
C ARG A 136 -17.55 9.32 6.72
N TYR A 137 -16.49 8.52 6.80
CA TYR A 137 -15.16 8.81 6.31
C TYR A 137 -14.85 7.91 5.12
N TYR A 138 -14.24 8.47 4.09
CA TYR A 138 -13.85 7.77 2.87
C TYR A 138 -12.33 7.62 2.81
N VAL A 139 -11.85 6.69 1.99
CA VAL A 139 -10.42 6.54 1.73
C VAL A 139 -9.83 7.86 1.24
N LEU A 140 -8.67 8.24 1.79
CA LEU A 140 -7.93 9.43 1.40
C LEU A 140 -7.47 9.37 -0.05
N ARG A 141 -7.17 10.53 -0.62
CA ARG A 141 -6.64 10.64 -1.98
C ARG A 141 -5.36 11.47 -2.00
N ASP A 142 -4.50 11.17 -2.96
CA ASP A 142 -3.38 12.03 -3.29
C ASP A 142 -3.83 13.27 -4.09
N THR A 143 -2.87 14.14 -4.45
CA THR A 143 -3.13 15.35 -5.23
C THR A 143 -3.58 15.09 -6.65
N ASP A 144 -3.33 13.89 -7.17
CA ASP A 144 -3.71 13.46 -8.52
C ASP A 144 -5.08 12.74 -8.53
N GLY A 145 -5.72 12.58 -7.37
CA GLY A 145 -7.03 11.95 -7.21
C GLY A 145 -6.98 10.44 -6.96
N ARG A 146 -5.79 9.83 -6.85
CA ARG A 146 -5.65 8.38 -6.62
C ARG A 146 -6.00 8.03 -5.18
N PRO A 147 -6.76 6.95 -4.95
CA PRO A 147 -7.07 6.51 -3.60
C PRO A 147 -5.80 6.00 -2.90
N LEU A 148 -5.61 6.38 -1.63
CA LEU A 148 -4.53 5.90 -0.77
C LEU A 148 -4.88 4.50 -0.23
N THR A 149 -4.80 3.53 -1.11
CA THR A 149 -5.11 2.12 -0.87
C THR A 149 -4.35 1.23 -1.84
N THR A 150 -4.40 -0.08 -1.63
CA THR A 150 -3.95 -1.06 -2.62
C THR A 150 -4.76 -0.96 -3.89
N THR A 151 -4.07 -0.73 -5.00
CA THR A 151 -4.62 -0.60 -6.35
C THR A 151 -4.09 -1.72 -7.25
N ASN A 152 -4.69 -1.84 -8.44
CA ASN A 152 -4.29 -2.81 -9.47
C ASN A 152 -4.23 -4.25 -8.94
N LEU A 153 -5.22 -4.61 -8.11
CA LEU A 153 -5.32 -5.93 -7.49
C LEU A 153 -5.27 -7.03 -8.56
N PRO A 154 -4.36 -8.01 -8.44
CA PRO A 154 -4.24 -9.09 -9.41
C PRO A 154 -5.44 -10.03 -9.33
N ARG A 155 -5.50 -10.98 -10.27
CA ARG A 155 -6.36 -12.15 -10.08
C ARG A 155 -5.78 -13.00 -8.94
N ILE A 156 -6.58 -13.29 -7.93
CA ILE A 156 -6.18 -14.05 -6.74
C ILE A 156 -6.52 -15.52 -6.98
N LYS A 157 -5.52 -16.40 -6.92
CA LYS A 157 -5.71 -17.86 -7.07
C LYS A 157 -6.50 -18.42 -5.89
N ALA A 158 -7.16 -19.56 -6.08
CA ALA A 158 -7.79 -20.31 -5.00
C ALA A 158 -6.80 -20.57 -3.85
N GLY A 159 -7.21 -20.29 -2.61
CA GLY A 159 -6.40 -20.42 -1.40
C GLY A 159 -5.30 -19.36 -1.23
N ALA A 160 -5.08 -18.46 -2.19
CA ALA A 160 -4.05 -17.43 -2.09
C ALA A 160 -4.57 -16.21 -1.32
N SER A 161 -3.64 -15.52 -0.65
CA SER A 161 -3.86 -14.24 0.02
C SER A 161 -2.90 -13.20 -0.51
N ILE A 162 -3.36 -11.94 -0.53
CA ILE A 162 -2.51 -10.78 -0.82
C ILE A 162 -2.65 -9.74 0.31
N PRO A 163 -1.55 -9.11 0.73
CA PRO A 163 -1.62 -8.02 1.68
C PRO A 163 -2.28 -6.81 1.04
N VAL A 164 -3.12 -6.11 1.82
CA VAL A 164 -3.81 -4.90 1.39
C VAL A 164 -3.77 -3.84 2.48
N PHE A 165 -3.87 -2.58 2.07
CA PHE A 165 -3.97 -1.44 2.97
C PHE A 165 -4.97 -0.42 2.45
N MET A 166 -5.54 0.36 3.37
CA MET A 166 -6.42 1.51 3.10
C MET A 166 -6.14 2.60 4.12
N GLN A 167 -6.06 3.86 3.68
CA GLN A 167 -5.84 4.99 4.56
C GLN A 167 -7.05 5.93 4.58
N PHE A 168 -7.46 6.32 5.79
CA PHE A 168 -8.63 7.16 6.05
C PHE A 168 -8.20 8.41 6.81
N PRO A 169 -8.94 9.53 6.71
CA PRO A 169 -8.79 10.60 7.69
C PRO A 169 -9.12 10.05 9.09
N ALA A 170 -8.38 10.49 10.10
CA ALA A 170 -8.62 10.03 11.46
C ALA A 170 -9.96 10.57 11.99
N PRO A 171 -10.85 9.70 12.50
CA PRO A 171 -11.95 10.14 13.34
C PRO A 171 -11.43 10.88 14.58
N PRO A 172 -12.27 11.68 15.26
CA PRO A 172 -11.93 12.35 16.51
C PRO A 172 -11.20 11.42 17.51
N PRO A 173 -10.29 11.94 18.35
CA PRO A 173 -9.47 11.10 19.23
C PRO A 173 -10.28 10.22 20.20
N ASP A 174 -11.47 10.67 20.58
CA ASP A 174 -12.43 9.96 21.43
C ASP A 174 -13.20 8.85 20.69
N THR A 175 -13.15 8.83 19.36
CA THR A 175 -13.72 7.75 18.55
C THR A 175 -12.74 6.58 18.50
N THR A 176 -13.07 5.51 19.24
CA THR A 176 -12.28 4.28 19.32
C THR A 176 -12.89 3.12 18.54
N GLU A 177 -14.13 3.26 18.09
CA GLU A 177 -14.89 2.21 17.41
C GLU A 177 -15.61 2.81 16.20
N VAL A 178 -15.47 2.15 15.04
CA VAL A 178 -16.12 2.53 13.79
C VAL A 178 -16.64 1.28 13.08
N THR A 179 -17.70 1.43 12.28
CA THR A 179 -18.09 0.37 11.36
C THR A 179 -17.32 0.54 10.05
N PHE A 180 -16.56 -0.48 9.66
CA PHE A 180 -15.91 -0.53 8.36
C PHE A 180 -16.85 -1.18 7.34
N GLU A 181 -17.00 -0.51 6.20
CA GLU A 181 -17.78 -0.98 5.06
C GLU A 181 -16.89 -0.99 3.82
N LEU A 182 -16.97 -2.06 3.03
CA LEU A 182 -16.38 -2.15 1.70
C LEU A 182 -17.45 -2.67 0.74
N PRO A 183 -17.67 -2.05 -0.43
CA PRO A 183 -18.65 -2.55 -1.39
C PRO A 183 -18.35 -4.00 -1.77
N THR A 184 -19.40 -4.80 -1.95
CA THR A 184 -19.33 -6.26 -2.23
C THR A 184 -18.81 -7.12 -1.07
N PHE A 185 -18.62 -6.54 0.12
CA PHE A 185 -18.26 -7.25 1.35
C PHE A 185 -19.28 -6.95 2.45
N SER A 186 -19.38 -7.85 3.43
CA SER A 186 -20.08 -7.58 4.68
C SER A 186 -19.40 -6.44 5.46
N SER A 187 -20.14 -5.69 6.27
CA SER A 187 -19.55 -4.72 7.20
C SER A 187 -19.00 -5.40 8.45
N ALA A 188 -18.02 -4.78 9.11
CA ALA A 188 -17.54 -5.21 10.41
C ALA A 188 -17.18 -4.02 11.31
N THR A 189 -17.36 -4.19 12.62
CA THR A 189 -16.95 -3.17 13.58
C THR A 189 -15.45 -3.31 13.87
N LEU A 190 -14.73 -2.19 13.81
CA LEU A 190 -13.30 -2.12 14.05
C LEU A 190 -13.00 -1.21 15.24
N LYS A 191 -12.07 -1.67 16.07
CA LYS A 191 -11.43 -0.83 17.07
C LYS A 191 -10.22 -0.14 16.47
N ILE A 192 -10.15 1.18 16.63
CA ILE A 192 -9.02 2.00 16.23
C ILE A 192 -8.07 2.09 17.43
N SER A 193 -6.80 1.74 17.22
CA SER A 193 -5.73 1.95 18.19
C SER A 193 -4.88 3.16 17.81
N GLY A 194 -4.15 3.74 18.78
CA GLY A 194 -3.29 4.91 18.55
C GLY A 194 -3.89 6.24 19.01
#